data_AF-A0A170VGK1-F1
#
_entry.id   AF-A0A170VGK1-F1
#
_cell.length_a   1.000
_cell.length_b   1.000
_cell.length_c   1.000
_cell.angle_alpha   90.00
_cell.angle_beta   90.00
_cell.angle_gamma   90.00
#
_symmetry.space_group_name_H-M   'P 1'
#
loop_
_entity.id
_entity.type
_entity.pdbx_description
1 polymer ?
#
loop_
_entity_poly.entity_id
_entity_poly.type
_entity_poly.pdbx_seq_one_letter_code
_entity_poly.pdbx_strand_id
1 'polypeptide(L)'
;KQYDKRKAAASEIEKMVKEFVSVNNTLQIRKILKVLGLEFTMSQNPHYKKGGLMGLASVAIALGKDSSDYTEALIRPILTNFSDSDPRT
;
A
#
# COMPACT_ATOMS: atom_id res chain seq x y z
N LYS A 1 19.21 -9.85 -2.54
CA LYS A 1 18.61 -9.98 -3.89
C LYS A 1 17.08 -9.83 -3.97
N GLN A 2 16.32 -9.88 -2.86
CA GLN A 2 14.84 -9.74 -2.90
C GLN A 2 14.32 -8.31 -2.76
N TYR A 3 15.17 -7.37 -2.32
CA TYR A 3 14.82 -5.96 -2.15
C TYR A 3 14.61 -5.25 -3.50
N ASP A 4 15.48 -5.49 -4.49
CA ASP A 4 15.32 -4.96 -5.84
C ASP A 4 14.01 -5.39 -6.50
N LYS A 5 13.61 -6.66 -6.33
CA LYS A 5 12.33 -7.15 -6.85
C LYS A 5 11.14 -6.41 -6.21
N ARG A 6 11.21 -6.06 -4.93
CA ARG A 6 10.17 -5.28 -4.23
C ARG A 6 10.14 -3.84 -4.69
N LYS A 7 11.31 -3.23 -4.88
CA LYS A 7 11.41 -1.87 -5.43
C LYS A 7 10.86 -1.79 -6.85
N ALA A 8 11.18 -2.79 -7.69
CA ALA A 8 10.64 -2.90 -9.05
C ALA A 8 9.11 -3.05 -9.02
N ALA A 9 8.57 -3.96 -8.20
CA ALA A 9 7.13 -4.15 -8.05
C ALA A 9 6.42 -2.89 -7.53
N ALA A 10 6.99 -2.20 -6.53
CA ALA A 10 6.43 -0.95 -6.00
C ALA A 10 6.40 0.15 -7.07
N SER A 11 7.43 0.23 -7.91
CA SER A 11 7.49 1.18 -9.04
C SER A 11 6.46 0.88 -10.13
N GLU A 12 6.20 -0.41 -10.42
CA GLU A 12 5.10 -0.79 -11.32
C GLU A 12 3.72 -0.46 -10.74
N ILE A 13 3.50 -0.69 -9.43
CA ILE A 13 2.26 -0.32 -8.76
C ILE A 13 2.05 1.19 -8.83
N GLU A 14 3.09 2.00 -8.63
CA GLU A 14 3.01 3.46 -8.75
C GLU A 14 2.52 3.88 -10.14
N LYS A 15 3.09 3.32 -11.21
CA LYS A 15 2.67 3.60 -12.59
C LYS A 15 1.23 3.21 -12.83
N MET A 16 0.85 2.01 -12.40
CA MET A 16 -0.50 1.49 -12.57
C MET A 16 -1.55 2.36 -11.86
N VAL A 17 -1.25 2.81 -10.64
CA VAL A 17 -2.12 3.73 -9.89
C VAL A 17 -2.20 5.09 -10.59
N LYS A 18 -1.09 5.64 -11.09
CA LYS A 18 -1.10 6.89 -11.86
C LYS A 18 -1.97 6.77 -13.12
N GLU A 19 -1.92 5.65 -13.82
CA GLU A 19 -2.82 5.39 -14.95
C GLU A 19 -4.28 5.36 -14.49
N PHE A 20 -4.61 4.62 -13.43
CA PHE A 20 -5.99 4.60 -12.90
C PHE A 20 -6.48 5.97 -12.45
N VAL A 21 -5.61 6.81 -11.88
CA VAL A 21 -5.92 8.21 -11.53
C VAL A 21 -6.23 9.02 -12.80
N SER A 22 -5.42 8.83 -13.86
CA SER A 22 -5.66 9.48 -15.17
C SER A 22 -7.02 9.12 -15.76
N VAL A 23 -7.44 7.85 -15.62
CA VAL A 23 -8.78 7.40 -16.06
C VAL A 23 -9.89 7.71 -15.06
N ASN A 24 -9.60 8.43 -13.96
CA ASN A 24 -10.53 8.71 -12.86
C ASN A 24 -11.17 7.44 -12.24
N ASN A 25 -10.48 6.30 -12.31
CA ASN A 25 -10.98 5.03 -11.80
C ASN A 25 -10.62 4.85 -10.31
N THR A 26 -11.27 5.65 -9.48
CA THR A 26 -11.15 5.67 -8.02
C THR A 26 -11.51 4.33 -7.36
N LEU A 27 -12.43 3.56 -7.96
CA LEU A 27 -12.89 2.29 -7.43
C LEU A 27 -11.80 1.22 -7.45
N GLN A 28 -11.05 1.13 -8.55
CA GLN A 28 -9.92 0.21 -8.69
C GLN A 28 -8.79 0.56 -7.70
N ILE A 29 -8.49 1.85 -7.56
CA ILE A 29 -7.44 2.33 -6.65
C ILE A 29 -7.80 1.99 -5.21
N ARG A 30 -9.06 2.20 -4.80
CA ARG A 30 -9.53 1.83 -3.46
C ARG A 30 -9.39 0.33 -3.18
N LYS A 31 -9.66 -0.50 -4.20
CA LYS A 31 -9.48 -1.96 -4.12
C LYS A 31 -8.00 -2.33 -3.95
N ILE A 32 -7.12 -1.77 -4.77
CA ILE A 32 -5.66 -1.97 -4.70
C ILE A 32 -5.16 -1.58 -3.31
N LEU A 33 -5.50 -0.38 -2.84
CA LEU A 33 -5.11 0.12 -1.54
C LEU A 33 -5.60 -0.77 -0.39
N LYS A 34 -6.83 -1.30 -0.49
CA LYS A 34 -7.39 -2.23 0.49
C LYS A 34 -6.65 -3.58 0.48
N VAL A 35 -6.32 -4.12 -0.69
CA VAL A 35 -5.58 -5.38 -0.81
C VAL A 35 -4.14 -5.22 -0.32
N LEU A 36 -3.43 -4.17 -0.74
CA LEU A 36 -2.08 -3.87 -0.25
C LEU A 36 -2.07 -3.54 1.25
N GLY A 37 -3.05 -2.80 1.73
CA GLY A 37 -3.22 -2.43 3.13
C GLY A 37 -3.58 -3.63 4.00
N LEU A 38 -4.67 -4.34 3.72
CA LEU A 38 -5.11 -5.45 4.57
C LEU A 38 -4.36 -6.74 4.25
N GLU A 39 -4.33 -7.19 3.00
CA GLU A 39 -3.82 -8.53 2.70
C GLU A 39 -2.30 -8.61 2.70
N PHE A 40 -1.60 -7.57 2.22
CA PHE A 40 -0.13 -7.57 2.25
C PHE A 40 0.43 -7.14 3.62
N THR A 41 -0.11 -6.10 4.26
CA THR A 41 0.42 -5.69 5.59
C THR A 41 -0.05 -6.57 6.75
N MET A 42 -1.18 -7.28 6.65
CA MET A 42 -1.57 -8.28 7.66
C MET A 42 -1.06 -9.69 7.35
N SER A 43 -0.31 -9.87 6.25
CA SER A 43 0.28 -11.17 5.93
C SER A 43 1.31 -11.58 7.00
N GLN A 44 1.26 -12.83 7.44
CA GLN A 44 2.28 -13.42 8.33
C GLN A 44 3.68 -13.42 7.71
N ASN A 45 3.78 -13.33 6.39
CA ASN A 45 5.06 -13.31 5.71
C ASN A 45 5.73 -11.92 5.82
N PRO A 46 6.91 -11.80 6.48
CA PRO A 46 7.60 -10.51 6.62
C PRO A 46 8.02 -9.89 5.27
N HIS A 47 8.12 -10.72 4.25
CA HIS A 47 8.37 -10.30 2.87
C HIS A 47 7.16 -9.60 2.22
N TYR A 48 5.95 -10.10 2.48
CA TYR A 48 4.71 -9.49 2.04
C TYR A 48 4.41 -8.23 2.86
N LYS A 49 4.61 -8.25 4.19
CA LYS A 49 4.49 -7.05 5.04
C LYS A 49 5.34 -5.88 4.50
N LYS A 50 6.64 -6.12 4.26
CA LYS A 50 7.56 -5.10 3.70
C LYS A 50 7.16 -4.64 2.29
N GLY A 51 6.70 -5.55 1.43
CA GLY A 51 6.23 -5.21 0.08
C GLY A 51 4.93 -4.40 0.09
N GLY A 52 4.01 -4.75 0.99
CA GLY A 52 2.75 -4.06 1.23
C GLY A 52 2.96 -2.62 1.65
N LEU A 53 3.82 -2.39 2.65
CA LEU A 53 4.18 -1.03 3.10
C LEU A 53 4.85 -0.20 1.99
N MET A 54 5.79 -0.77 1.24
CA MET A 54 6.41 -0.07 0.10
C MET A 54 5.37 0.29 -0.97
N GLY A 55 4.51 -0.66 -1.34
CA GLY A 55 3.45 -0.41 -2.30
C GLY A 55 2.45 0.62 -1.81
N LEU A 56 2.09 0.61 -0.51
CA LEU A 56 1.23 1.61 0.11
C LEU A 56 1.82 3.03 -0.03
N ALA A 57 3.12 3.17 0.24
CA ALA A 57 3.84 4.43 0.07
C ALA A 57 3.86 4.89 -1.39
N SER A 58 4.15 3.98 -2.33
CA SER A 58 4.09 4.26 -3.77
C SER A 58 2.70 4.68 -4.23
N VAL A 59 1.65 4.02 -3.75
CA VAL A 59 0.26 4.37 -4.05
C VAL A 59 -0.09 5.75 -3.48
N ALA A 60 0.37 6.07 -2.27
CA ALA A 60 0.17 7.40 -1.66
C ALA A 60 0.86 8.51 -2.48
N ILE A 61 2.08 8.26 -2.98
CA ILE A 61 2.81 9.19 -3.86
C ILE A 61 2.09 9.33 -5.21
N ALA A 62 1.60 8.23 -5.79
CA ALA A 62 0.85 8.23 -7.04
C ALA A 62 -0.48 8.99 -6.94
N LEU A 63 -1.17 8.85 -5.81
CA LEU A 63 -2.46 9.50 -5.54
C LEU A 63 -2.33 11.00 -5.28
N GLY A 64 -1.30 11.45 -4.55
CA GLY A 64 -1.00 12.87 -4.31
C GLY A 64 -2.22 13.68 -3.83
N LYS A 65 -2.94 14.30 -4.77
CA LYS A 65 -4.17 15.08 -4.55
C LYS A 65 -5.37 14.25 -4.10
N ASP A 66 -5.55 13.04 -4.63
CA ASP A 66 -6.65 12.15 -4.27
C ASP A 66 -6.36 11.38 -2.98
N SER A 67 -5.14 11.49 -2.44
CA SER A 67 -4.75 10.75 -1.23
C SER A 67 -5.62 11.11 -0.02
N SER A 68 -6.27 12.27 0.00
CA SER A 68 -7.15 12.71 1.09
C SER A 68 -8.36 11.78 1.25
N ASP A 69 -9.01 11.35 0.16
CA ASP A 69 -10.14 10.40 0.19
C ASP A 69 -9.72 8.98 0.58
N TYR A 70 -8.45 8.63 0.35
CA TYR A 70 -7.88 7.33 0.70
C TYR A 70 -7.12 7.33 2.02
N THR A 71 -6.98 8.49 2.67
CA THR A 71 -6.22 8.66 3.91
C THR A 71 -6.79 7.77 5.00
N GLU A 72 -8.12 7.65 5.12
CA GLU A 72 -8.75 6.74 6.09
C GLU A 72 -8.45 5.26 5.80
N ALA A 73 -8.38 4.89 4.52
CA ALA A 73 -8.07 3.54 4.08
C ALA A 73 -6.57 3.21 4.18
N LEU A 74 -5.70 4.22 4.17
CA LEU A 74 -4.26 4.13 4.48
C LEU A 74 -4.02 4.07 6.00
N ILE A 75 -4.76 4.86 6.78
CA ILE A 75 -4.61 4.94 8.23
C ILE A 75 -5.01 3.62 8.90
N ARG A 76 -6.07 2.95 8.45
CA ARG A 76 -6.49 1.66 9.05
C ARG A 76 -5.37 0.62 9.13
N PRO A 77 -4.67 0.24 8.04
CA PRO A 77 -3.58 -0.73 8.11
C PRO A 77 -2.37 -0.22 8.90
N ILE A 78 -2.08 1.08 8.87
CA ILE A 78 -1.04 1.68 9.71
C ILE A 78 -1.40 1.54 11.19
N LEU A 79 -2.64 1.87 11.57
CA LEU A 79 -3.15 1.79 12.93
C LEU A 79 -3.19 0.34 13.42
N THR A 80 -3.61 -0.60 12.56
CA THR A 80 -3.59 -2.03 12.86
C THR A 80 -2.16 -2.54 13.01
N ASN A 81 -1.23 -2.16 12.13
CA ASN A 81 0.18 -2.55 12.26
C ASN A 81 0.89 -1.85 13.44
N PHE A 82 0.39 -0.70 13.90
CA PHE A 82 0.84 -0.03 15.11
C PHE A 82 0.23 -0.67 16.38
N SER A 83 -1.00 -1.16 16.29
CA SER A 83 -1.68 -1.89 17.36
C SER A 83 -1.18 -3.33 17.49
N ASP A 84 -0.77 -3.94 16.37
CA ASP A 84 0.04 -5.16 16.26
C ASP A 84 1.50 -4.87 16.63
N SER A 85 1.69 -4.03 17.66
CA SER A 85 2.89 -4.02 18.48
C SER A 85 2.99 -5.41 19.07
N ASP A 86 3.77 -6.27 18.42
CA ASP A 86 4.25 -7.50 19.00
C ASP A 86 4.75 -7.17 20.42
N PRO A 87 4.21 -7.81 21.46
CA PRO A 87 4.62 -7.64 22.85
C PRO A 87 6.00 -8.28 23.08
N ARG A 88 7.05 -7.73 22.44
CA ARG A 88 8.44 -8.08 22.73
C ARG A 88 9.07 -6.97 23.55
N THR A 89 8.62 -6.97 24.80
CA THR A 89 9.57 -6.86 25.92
C THR A 89 10.42 -8.13 25.97
#